data_AF-F9DY09-F1
#
_entry.id   AF-F9DY09-F1
#
_cell.length_a   1.000
_cell.length_b   1.000
_cell.length_c   1.000
_cell.angle_alpha   90.00
_cell.angle_beta   90.00
_cell.angle_gamma   90.00
#
_symmetry.space_group_name_H-M   'P 1'
#
loop_
_entity.id
_entity.type
_entity.pdbx_description
1 polymer ?
#
loop_
_entity_poly.entity_id
_entity_poly.type
_entity_poly.pdbx_seq_one_letter_code
_entity_poly.pdbx_strand_id
1 'polypeptide(L)'
;MTVTKLDRFARSAEDGVKLIRELLGKGVKVHILNTGLIEDTPMGRLILRMLSAIAEFDRDMIVERLAEGKAIAKQKPGHKEGRPKKYSK
;
A
#
# COMPACT_ATOMS: atom_id res chain seq x y z
N MET A 1 -6.22 21.09 3.50
CA MET A 1 -5.50 20.30 4.52
C MET A 1 -4.08 20.09 4.03
N THR A 2 -3.08 20.28 4.89
CA THR A 2 -1.67 20.16 4.50
C THR A 2 -1.00 19.05 5.30
N VAL A 3 -0.26 18.18 4.64
CA VAL A 3 0.49 17.08 5.25
C VAL A 3 1.91 17.09 4.74
N THR A 4 2.86 16.76 5.61
CA THR A 4 4.29 16.77 5.27
C THR A 4 4.68 15.64 4.33
N LYS A 5 4.17 14.43 4.56
CA LYS A 5 4.41 13.24 3.73
C LYS A 5 3.20 12.30 3.73
N LEU A 6 3.06 11.50 2.67
CA LEU A 6 1.99 10.52 2.54
C LEU A 6 2.04 9.42 3.61
N ASP A 7 3.24 9.00 4.05
CA ASP A 7 3.44 8.01 5.13
C ASP A 7 2.94 8.50 6.51
N ARG A 8 2.82 9.81 6.70
CA ARG A 8 2.23 10.40 7.92
C ARG A 8 0.72 10.53 7.83
N PHE A 9 0.16 10.38 6.62
CA PHE A 9 -1.25 10.54 6.35
C PHE A 9 -2.02 9.21 6.48
N ALA A 10 -1.44 8.11 6.02
CA ALA A 10 -2.08 6.80 6.04
C ALA A 10 -1.09 5.66 6.29
N ARG A 11 -1.61 4.54 6.82
CA ARG A 11 -0.81 3.34 7.15
C ARG A 11 -0.43 2.51 5.92
N SER A 12 -1.23 2.60 4.87
CA SER A 12 -0.95 1.99 3.56
C SER A 12 -1.23 3.01 2.46
N ALA A 13 -0.60 2.82 1.30
CA ALA A 13 -0.85 3.68 0.14
C ALA A 13 -2.31 3.58 -0.34
N GLU A 14 -2.90 2.38 -0.27
CA GLU A 14 -4.31 2.11 -0.58
C GLU A 14 -5.25 2.88 0.35
N ASP A 15 -5.00 2.83 1.67
CA ASP A 15 -5.75 3.62 2.65
C ASP A 15 -5.60 5.13 2.40
N GLY A 16 -4.40 5.57 2.02
CA GLY A 16 -4.12 6.97 1.72
C GLY A 16 -4.92 7.48 0.52
N VAL A 17 -4.94 6.72 -0.57
CA VAL A 17 -5.76 7.01 -1.75
C VAL A 17 -7.24 7.10 -1.39
N LYS A 18 -7.74 6.14 -0.61
CA LYS A 18 -9.15 6.11 -0.19
C LYS A 18 -9.52 7.34 0.63
N LEU A 19 -8.68 7.69 1.60
CA LEU A 19 -8.90 8.86 2.46
C LEU A 19 -8.83 10.18 1.68
N ILE A 20 -7.90 10.31 0.72
CA ILE A 20 -7.86 11.47 -0.18
C ILE A 20 -9.15 11.56 -0.97
N ARG A 21 -9.65 10.45 -1.51
CA ARG A 21 -10.90 10.41 -2.28
C ARG A 21 -12.10 10.87 -1.47
N GLU A 22 -12.20 10.43 -0.22
CA GLU A 22 -13.25 10.86 0.71
C GLU A 22 -13.16 12.35 1.04
N LEU A 23 -11.94 12.88 1.22
CA LEU A 23 -11.71 14.30 1.48
C LEU A 23 -12.06 15.18 0.27
N LEU A 24 -11.68 14.75 -0.94
CA LEU A 24 -12.05 15.43 -2.18
C LEU A 24 -13.57 15.46 -2.36
N GLY A 25 -14.27 14.37 -2.05
CA GLY A 25 -15.74 14.32 -2.06
C GLY A 25 -16.41 15.28 -1.08
N LYS A 26 -15.69 15.72 -0.04
CA LYS A 26 -16.12 16.75 0.92
C LYS A 26 -15.66 18.16 0.53
N GLY A 27 -15.07 18.35 -0.66
CA GLY A 27 -14.54 19.63 -1.13
C GLY A 27 -13.20 20.02 -0.46
N VAL A 28 -12.54 19.10 0.25
CA VAL A 28 -11.27 19.38 0.92
C VAL A 28 -10.10 19.13 -0.03
N LYS A 29 -9.32 20.18 -0.27
CA LYS A 29 -8.05 20.12 -1.01
C LYS A 29 -6.96 19.53 -0.11
N VAL A 30 -6.20 18.56 -0.62
CA VAL A 30 -5.13 17.88 0.12
C VAL A 30 -3.79 18.30 -0.47
N HIS A 31 -2.98 19.00 0.31
CA HIS A 31 -1.63 19.39 -0.08
C HIS A 31 -0.63 18.48 0.63
N ILE A 32 0.07 17.63 -0.12
CA ILE A 32 1.15 16.82 0.43
C ILE A 32 2.46 17.45 -0.03
N LEU A 33 3.31 17.89 0.90
CA LEU A 33 4.49 18.70 0.55
C LEU A 33 5.46 17.99 -0.42
N ASN A 34 5.51 16.66 -0.40
CA ASN A 34 6.37 15.85 -1.28
C ASN A 34 5.72 15.47 -2.63
N THR A 35 4.39 15.42 -2.72
CA THR A 35 3.66 14.96 -3.92
C THR A 35 2.98 16.10 -4.66
N GLY A 36 2.75 17.23 -3.98
CA GLY A 36 2.04 18.38 -4.50
C GLY A 36 0.58 18.46 -4.05
N LEU A 37 -0.15 19.38 -4.67
CA LEU A 37 -1.53 19.70 -4.36
C LEU A 37 -2.49 18.80 -5.12
N ILE A 38 -3.33 18.06 -4.38
CA ILE A 38 -4.38 17.20 -4.91
C ILE A 38 -5.72 17.85 -4.64
N GLU A 39 -6.44 18.17 -5.71
CA GLU A 39 -7.74 18.85 -5.70
C GLU A 39 -8.70 18.13 -6.63
N ASP A 40 -9.98 18.49 -6.60
CA ASP A 40 -11.00 17.92 -7.50
C ASP A 40 -10.94 18.52 -8.91
N THR A 41 -9.77 18.38 -9.54
CA THR A 41 -9.51 18.76 -10.93
C THR A 41 -9.23 17.51 -11.76
N PRO A 42 -9.36 17.56 -13.10
CA PRO A 42 -8.96 16.44 -13.96
C PRO A 42 -7.53 15.96 -13.68
N MET A 43 -6.61 16.89 -13.42
CA MET A 43 -5.23 16.59 -13.05
C MET A 43 -5.13 15.90 -11.68
N GLY A 44 -5.82 16.40 -10.67
CA GLY A 44 -5.84 15.78 -9.33
C GLY A 44 -6.43 14.36 -9.36
N ARG A 45 -7.47 14.12 -10.16
CA ARG A 45 -8.03 12.78 -10.39
C ARG A 45 -7.07 11.84 -11.11
N LEU A 46 -6.28 12.34 -12.07
CA LEU A 46 -5.23 11.57 -12.73
C LEU A 46 -4.13 11.16 -11.74
N ILE A 47 -3.63 12.12 -10.96
CA ILE A 47 -2.62 11.87 -9.92
C ILE A 47 -3.12 10.81 -8.94
N LEU A 48 -4.36 10.92 -8.47
CA LEU A 48 -4.95 9.96 -7.54
C LEU A 48 -5.03 8.54 -8.14
N ARG A 49 -5.44 8.42 -9.40
CA ARG A 49 -5.48 7.12 -10.11
C ARG A 49 -4.09 6.52 -10.28
N MET A 50 -3.10 7.32 -10.65
CA MET A 50 -1.72 6.87 -10.79
C MET A 50 -1.15 6.41 -9.44
N LEU A 51 -1.42 7.12 -8.36
CA LEU A 51 -1.05 6.70 -7.00
C LEU A 51 -1.71 5.38 -6.60
N SER A 52 -2.96 5.16 -7.02
CA SER A 52 -3.68 3.90 -6.77
C SER A 52 -3.01 2.75 -7.51
N ALA A 53 -2.73 2.94 -8.80
CA ALA A 53 -2.09 1.92 -9.63
C ALA A 53 -0.68 1.55 -9.12
N ILE A 54 0.10 2.54 -8.66
CA ILE A 54 1.41 2.29 -8.05
C ILE A 54 1.26 1.52 -6.73
N ALA A 55 0.29 1.88 -5.89
CA ALA A 55 0.03 1.19 -4.63
C ALA A 55 -0.33 -0.29 -4.82
N GLU A 56 -1.16 -0.58 -5.82
CA GLU A 56 -1.52 -1.96 -6.21
C GLU A 56 -0.31 -2.71 -6.74
N PHE A 57 0.45 -2.10 -7.66
CA PHE A 57 1.66 -2.69 -8.22
C PHE A 57 2.70 -3.06 -7.16
N ASP A 58 3.01 -2.15 -6.23
CA ASP A 58 3.98 -2.42 -5.15
C ASP A 58 3.52 -3.57 -4.25
N ARG A 59 2.20 -3.66 -3.99
CA ARG A 59 1.62 -4.74 -3.20
C ARG A 59 1.77 -6.08 -3.89
N ASP A 60 1.48 -6.14 -5.19
CA ASP A 60 1.61 -7.36 -5.98
C ASP A 60 3.07 -7.82 -6.06
N MET A 61 4.00 -6.88 -6.28
CA MET A 61 5.45 -7.16 -6.26
C MET A 61 5.93 -7.74 -4.92
N ILE A 62 5.41 -7.25 -3.79
CA ILE A 62 5.73 -7.82 -2.47
C ILE A 62 5.20 -9.24 -2.34
N VAL A 63 3.97 -9.50 -2.79
CA VAL A 63 3.34 -10.82 -2.73
C VAL A 63 4.10 -11.83 -3.59
N GLU A 64 4.48 -11.43 -4.80
CA GLU A 64 5.23 -12.26 -5.74
C GLU A 64 6.58 -12.67 -5.14
N ARG A 65 7.37 -11.71 -4.65
CA ARG A 65 8.66 -11.98 -3.99
C ARG A 65 8.52 -12.88 -2.77
N LEU A 66 7.44 -12.72 -1.99
CA LEU A 66 7.16 -13.60 -0.86
C LEU A 66 6.85 -15.02 -1.31
N ALA A 67 6.06 -15.18 -2.38
CA ALA A 67 5.71 -16.48 -2.93
C ALA A 67 6.95 -17.23 -3.44
N GLU A 68 7.84 -16.54 -4.17
CA GLU A 68 9.13 -17.07 -4.61
C GLU A 68 10.00 -17.51 -3.43
N GLY A 69 10.16 -16.63 -2.43
CA GLY A 69 10.95 -16.94 -1.23
C GLY A 69 10.40 -18.14 -0.46
N LYS A 70 9.07 -18.27 -0.36
CA LYS A 70 8.40 -19.44 0.23
C LYS A 70 8.63 -20.71 -0.59
N ALA A 71 8.54 -20.64 -1.92
CA ALA A 71 8.78 -21.79 -2.78
C ALA A 71 10.19 -22.35 -2.59
N ILE A 72 11.20 -21.47 -2.51
CA ILE A 72 12.59 -21.85 -2.21
C ILE A 72 12.71 -22.44 -0.80
N ALA A 73 12.08 -21.82 0.21
CA ALA A 73 12.14 -22.32 1.58
C ALA A 73 11.56 -23.72 1.73
N LYS A 74 10.47 -24.03 1.01
CA LYS A 74 9.82 -25.35 1.00
C LYS A 74 10.70 -26.48 0.48
N GLN A 75 11.65 -26.17 -0.40
CA GLN A 75 12.60 -27.15 -0.93
C GLN A 75 13.73 -27.50 0.06
N LYS A 76 13.91 -26.70 1.12
CA LYS A 76 14.99 -26.92 2.09
C LYS A 76 14.67 -28.12 3.00
N PRO A 77 15.63 -29.05 3.22
CA PRO A 77 15.43 -30.18 4.12
C PRO A 77 15.16 -29.69 5.55
N GLY A 78 14.16 -30.30 6.19
CA GLY A 78 13.72 -29.94 7.55
C GLY A 78 12.82 -28.70 7.63
N HIS A 79 12.43 -28.07 6.50
CA HIS A 79 11.50 -26.96 6.51
C HIS A 79 10.11 -27.38 7.03
N LYS A 80 9.55 -26.58 7.96
CA LYS A 80 8.18 -26.71 8.48
C LYS A 80 7.52 -25.36 8.42
N GLU A 81 6.37 -25.28 7.75
CA GLU A 81 5.56 -24.06 7.67
C GLU A 81 4.48 -24.07 8.78
N GLY A 82 4.12 -22.88 9.28
CA GLY A 82 3.09 -22.74 10.30
C GLY A 82 3.58 -22.95 11.74
N ARG A 83 2.61 -23.03 12.68
CA ARG A 83 2.89 -23.10 14.12
C ARG A 83 3.52 -24.46 14.50
N PRO A 84 4.60 -24.50 15.29
CA PRO A 84 5.19 -25.75 15.74
C PRO A 84 4.21 -26.55 16.62
N LYS A 85 4.23 -27.88 16.48
CA LYS A 85 3.40 -28.78 17.29
C LYS A 85 3.84 -28.69 18.75
N LYS A 86 2.89 -28.40 19.66
CA LYS A 86 3.15 -28.21 21.10
C LYS A 86 3.48 -29.52 21.83
N TYR A 87 3.07 -30.66 21.27
CA TYR A 87 3.39 -31.99 21.78
C TYR A 87 3.81 -32.89 20.61
N SER A 88 4.95 -33.58 20.76
CA SER A 88 5.24 -34.78 19.99
C SER A 88 4.48 -35.94 20.63
N LYS A 89 3.89 -36.83 19.84
CA LYS A 89 3.61 -38.19 20.33
C LYS A 89 4.94 -38.88 20.64
#